data_AF-A0A2E8HG28-F1
#
_entry.id   AF-A0A2E8HG28-F1
#
_cell.length_a   1.000
_cell.length_b   1.000
_cell.length_c   1.000
_cell.angle_alpha   90.00
_cell.angle_beta   90.00
_cell.angle_gamma   90.00
#
_symmetry.space_group_name_H-M   'P 1'
#
loop_
_entity.id
_entity.type
_entity.pdbx_description
1 polymer ?
#
loop_
_entity_poly.entity_id
_entity_poly.type
_entity_poly.pdbx_seq_one_letter_code
_entity_poly.pdbx_strand_id
1 'polypeptide(L)' 'ISPNLDIVRTIASWMMLLGIFYYFGWSLRETTWIDPGVYSVMIALVSVGLGLHWIRDAEN' A
#
# COMPACT_ATOMS: atom_id res chain seq x y z
N ILE A 1 8.17 21.05 11.60
CA ILE A 1 7.83 19.87 10.77
C ILE A 1 8.61 20.02 9.48
N SER A 2 9.54 19.12 9.17
CA SER A 2 10.36 19.27 7.95
C SER A 2 9.54 18.83 6.72
N PRO A 3 9.53 19.61 5.62
CA PRO A 3 8.67 19.33 4.46
C PRO A 3 8.86 17.92 3.85
N ASN A 4 10.09 17.39 3.89
CA ASN A 4 10.40 16.07 3.36
C ASN A 4 9.73 14.94 4.16
N LEU A 5 9.38 15.20 5.41
CA LEU A 5 8.85 14.25 6.36
C LEU A 5 7.38 13.92 6.08
N ASP A 6 6.62 14.93 5.66
CA ASP A 6 5.21 14.79 5.31
C ASP A 6 5.02 14.10 3.95
N ILE A 7 6.00 14.25 3.05
CA ILE A 7 6.02 13.59 1.74
C ILE A 7 6.12 12.07 1.90
N VAL A 8 7.00 11.58 2.78
CA VAL A 8 7.14 10.13 3.02
C VAL A 8 5.84 9.52 3.55
N ARG A 9 5.18 10.19 4.52
CA ARG A 9 3.89 9.74 5.07
C ARG A 9 2.78 9.70 4.01
N THR A 10 2.79 10.68 3.11
CA THR A 10 1.88 10.74 1.97
C THR A 10 2.15 9.59 1.00
N ILE A 11 3.41 9.38 0.60
CA ILE A 11 3.81 8.28 -0.31
C ILE A 11 3.44 6.93 0.29
N ALA A 12 3.74 6.68 1.56
CA ALA A 12 3.38 5.46 2.27
C ALA A 12 1.86 5.19 2.22
N SER A 13 1.05 6.23 2.39
CA SER A 13 -0.42 6.14 2.29
C SER A 13 -0.88 5.81 0.87
N TRP A 14 -0.26 6.43 -0.15
CA TRP A 14 -0.55 6.12 -1.55
C TRP A 14 -0.15 4.71 -1.94
N MET A 15 0.96 4.17 -1.41
CA MET A 15 1.36 2.78 -1.66
C MET A 15 0.32 1.78 -1.15
N MET A 16 -0.24 2.01 0.04
CA MET A 16 -1.32 1.18 0.57
C MET A 16 -2.59 1.25 -0.29
N LEU A 17 -2.99 2.47 -0.68
CA LEU A 17 -4.16 2.66 -1.56
C LEU A 17 -3.96 1.99 -2.92
N LEU A 18 -2.76 2.07 -3.51
CA LEU A 18 -2.45 1.41 -4.78
C LEU A 18 -2.60 -0.11 -4.70
N GLY A 19 -2.18 -0.74 -3.60
CA GLY A 19 -2.41 -2.18 -3.39
C GLY A 19 -3.89 -2.53 -3.39
N ILE A 20 -4.70 -1.74 -2.68
CA ILE A 20 -6.16 -1.92 -2.63
C ILE A 20 -6.79 -1.72 -4.02
N PHE A 21 -6.46 -0.63 -4.71
CA PHE A 21 -6.98 -0.36 -6.05
C PHE A 21 -6.58 -1.40 -7.06
N TYR A 22 -5.35 -1.92 -6.98
CA TYR A 22 -4.90 -3.03 -7.83
C TYR A 22 -5.79 -4.26 -7.64
N TYR A 23 -6.04 -4.68 -6.38
CA TYR A 23 -6.86 -5.85 -6.10
C TYR A 23 -8.30 -5.69 -6.65
N PHE A 24 -8.94 -4.56 -6.34
CA PHE A 24 -10.31 -4.31 -6.81
C PHE A 24 -10.38 -4.15 -8.32
N GLY A 25 -9.44 -3.43 -8.94
CA GLY A 25 -9.39 -3.25 -10.39
C GLY A 25 -9.22 -4.56 -11.14
N TRP A 26 -8.35 -5.45 -10.64
CA TRP A 26 -8.18 -6.78 -11.20
C TRP A 26 -9.43 -7.65 -11.00
N SER A 27 -9.97 -7.69 -9.77
CA SER A 27 -11.13 -8.53 -9.43
C SER A 27 -12.39 -8.13 -10.19
N LEU A 28 -12.60 -6.83 -10.42
CA LEU A 28 -13.72 -6.32 -11.21
C LEU A 28 -13.60 -6.70 -12.70
N ARG A 29 -12.37 -6.75 -13.25
CA ARG A 29 -12.13 -7.10 -14.65
C ARG A 29 -12.24 -8.61 -14.88
N GLU A 30 -11.57 -9.39 -14.04
CA GLU A 30 -11.45 -10.84 -14.23
C GLU A 30 -12.59 -11.62 -13.55
N THR A 31 -13.49 -10.94 -12.81
CA THR A 31 -14.64 -11.50 -12.07
C THR A 31 -14.27 -12.58 -11.04
N THR A 32 -12.97 -12.72 -10.74
CA THR A 32 -12.40 -13.65 -9.79
C THR A 32 -11.96 -12.89 -8.56
N TRP A 33 -12.36 -13.37 -7.39
CA TRP A 33 -12.13 -12.67 -6.12
C TRP A 33 -11.13 -13.37 -5.21
N ILE A 34 -10.87 -14.65 -5.48
CA ILE A 34 -10.06 -15.56 -4.66
C ILE A 34 -8.86 -16.04 -5.49
N ASP A 35 -7.90 -15.13 -5.71
CA ASP A 35 -6.65 -15.43 -6.37
C ASP A 35 -5.46 -15.15 -5.43
N PRO A 36 -4.72 -16.19 -5.00
CA PRO A 36 -3.57 -16.03 -4.10
C PRO A 36 -2.44 -15.17 -4.67
N GLY A 37 -2.26 -15.17 -5.99
CA GLY A 37 -1.24 -14.36 -6.67
C GLY A 37 -1.56 -12.88 -6.59
N VAL A 38 -2.82 -12.50 -6.86
CA VAL A 38 -3.29 -11.10 -6.80
C VAL A 38 -3.27 -10.59 -5.37
N TYR A 39 -3.66 -11.43 -4.40
CA TYR A 39 -3.52 -11.10 -2.98
C TYR A 39 -2.06 -10.82 -2.59
N SER A 40 -1.11 -11.61 -3.11
CA SER A 40 0.31 -11.44 -2.79
C SER A 40 0.83 -10.07 -3.24
N VAL A 41 0.44 -9.61 -4.44
CA VAL A 41 0.82 -8.27 -4.94
C VAL A 41 0.19 -7.15 -4.10
N MET A 42 -1.09 -7.28 -3.76
CA MET A 42 -1.78 -6.34 -2.86
C MET A 42 -1.08 -6.26 -1.50
N ILE A 43 -0.84 -7.40 -0.86
CA ILE A 43 -0.21 -7.48 0.47
C ILE A 43 1.20 -6.91 0.43
N ALA A 44 1.99 -7.19 -0.61
CA ALA A 44 3.33 -6.61 -0.77
C ALA A 44 3.27 -5.07 -0.77
N LEU A 45 2.42 -4.48 -1.61
CA LEU A 45 2.28 -3.01 -1.69
C LEU A 45 1.79 -2.38 -0.38
N VAL A 46 0.79 -2.99 0.25
CA VAL A 46 0.25 -2.52 1.54
C VAL A 46 1.30 -2.65 2.65
N SER A 47 2.01 -3.77 2.73
CA SER A 47 3.03 -4.02 3.75
C SER A 47 4.21 -3.04 3.66
N VAL A 48 4.63 -2.65 2.45
CA VAL A 48 5.68 -1.64 2.28
C VAL A 48 5.20 -0.28 2.77
N GLY A 49 3.95 0.11 2.44
CA GLY A 49 3.37 1.35 2.95
C GLY A 49 3.24 1.37 4.48
N LEU A 50 2.81 0.26 5.08
CA LEU A 50 2.77 0.11 6.55
C LEU A 50 4.19 0.18 7.16
N GLY A 51 5.17 -0.49 6.56
CA GLY A 51 6.55 -0.47 7.01
C GLY A 51 7.15 0.94 7.02
N LEU A 52 6.85 1.75 6.00
CA LEU A 52 7.27 3.15 5.95
C LEU A 52 6.64 3.98 7.07
N HIS A 53 5.36 3.75 7.39
CA HIS A 53 4.71 4.41 8.54
C HIS A 53 5.35 4.00 9.87
N TRP A 54 5.67 2.73 10.06
CA TRP A 54 6.31 2.25 11.30
C TRP A 54 7.72 2.79 11.49
N ILE A 55 8.55 2.77 10.45
CA ILE A 55 9.88 3.38 10.51
C ILE A 55 9.75 4.86 10.88
N ARG A 56 8.77 5.54 10.28
CA ARG A 56 8.54 6.95 10.54
C ARG A 56 8.06 7.24 11.97
N ASP A 57 7.17 6.41 12.50
CA ASP A 57 6.69 6.54 13.87
C ASP A 57 7.79 6.23 14.89
N ALA A 58 8.74 5.35 14.56
CA ALA A 58 9.90 5.04 15.40
C ALA A 58 10.97 6.15 15.40
N GLU A 59 11.01 7.00 14.37
CA GLU A 59 11.92 8.15 14.28
C GLU A 59 11.43 9.41 15.03
N ASN A 60 10.20 9.41 15.55
CA ASN A 60 9.62 10.51 16.33
C ASN A 60 9.71 10.28 17.83
#